data_AF-A0A7S0IKE3-F1
#
_entry.id   AF-A0A7S0IKE3-F1
#
_cell.length_a   1.000
_cell.length_b   1.000
_cell.length_c   1.000
_cell.angle_alpha   90.00
_cell.angle_beta   90.00
_cell.angle_gamma   90.00
#
_symmetry.space_group_name_H-M   'P 1'
#
loop_
_entity.id
_entity.type
_entity.pdbx_description
1 polymer ?
#
loop_
_entity_poly.entity_id
_entity_poly.type
_entity_poly.pdbx_seq_one_letter_code
_entity_poly.pdbx_strand_id
1 'polypeptide(L)'
;MRADPDFNGTSRAPKPSKPLLGEAEKRRLQRLREFNGRPPEVVRPQKLSERSKVKEQPRRKTQREQLEELFQAIVGEIEEREGFLDEMRAHGRGDRYEHAIRAEIAERVNQLRGLDERLNAM
;
A
#
# COMPACT_ATOMS: atom_id res chain seq x y z
N MET A 1 5.76 23.89 72.72
CA MET A 1 6.86 23.75 71.76
C MET A 1 7.49 22.38 71.98
N ARG A 2 7.25 21.43 71.07
CA ARG A 2 7.82 20.08 71.14
C ARG A 2 8.98 20.02 70.17
N ALA A 3 10.17 19.76 70.69
CA ALA A 3 11.33 19.36 69.92
C ALA A 3 11.12 17.90 69.52
N ASP A 4 11.15 17.61 68.22
CA ASP A 4 11.23 16.24 67.71
C ASP A 4 12.71 15.87 67.63
N PRO A 5 13.16 14.87 68.41
CA PRO A 5 14.53 14.39 68.33
C PRO A 5 14.64 13.23 67.33
N ASP A 6 15.78 13.19 66.63
CA ASP A 6 16.47 11.98 66.18
C ASP A 6 15.92 11.21 64.96
N PHE A 7 16.00 11.78 63.75
CA PHE A 7 16.24 10.94 62.56
C PHE A 7 17.74 10.65 62.45
N ASN A 8 18.19 9.65 63.19
CA ASN A 8 19.55 9.10 63.11
C ASN A 8 19.75 8.42 61.74
N GLY A 9 20.18 9.21 60.75
CA GLY A 9 20.60 8.71 59.45
C GLY A 9 21.91 7.92 59.56
N THR A 10 21.83 6.61 59.75
CA THR A 10 22.83 5.60 59.30
C THR A 10 22.37 4.17 59.65
N SER A 11 21.30 3.69 59.02
CA SER A 11 21.01 2.25 58.96
C SER A 11 21.13 1.80 57.51
N ARG A 12 22.35 1.46 57.08
CA ARG A 12 22.56 0.80 55.78
C ARG A 12 21.86 -0.56 55.85
N ALA A 13 20.84 -0.76 55.02
CA ALA A 13 20.15 -2.04 54.90
C ALA A 13 21.17 -3.20 54.74
N PRO A 14 20.91 -4.38 55.34
CA PRO A 14 21.83 -5.50 55.22
C PRO A 14 22.03 -5.86 53.74
N LYS A 15 23.29 -6.05 53.33
CA LYS A 15 23.58 -6.46 51.96
C LYS A 15 22.96 -7.84 51.70
N PRO A 16 22.27 -8.04 50.57
CA PRO A 16 21.66 -9.33 50.25
C PRO A 16 22.74 -10.40 50.15
N SER A 17 22.54 -11.52 50.84
CA SER A 17 23.49 -12.64 50.89
C SER A 17 23.49 -13.51 49.64
N LYS A 18 22.50 -13.34 48.76
CA LYS A 18 22.35 -14.07 47.50
C LYS A 18 22.22 -13.08 46.33
N PRO A 19 22.63 -13.48 45.12
CA PRO A 19 22.46 -12.63 43.94
C PRO A 19 20.98 -12.26 43.78
N LEU A 20 20.67 -10.96 43.76
CA LEU A 20 19.30 -10.47 43.61
C LEU A 20 18.67 -10.85 42.26
N LEU A 21 19.50 -11.22 41.29
CA LEU A 21 19.10 -11.44 39.91
C LEU A 21 19.92 -12.57 39.29
N GLY A 22 19.25 -13.44 38.53
CA GLY A 22 19.92 -14.50 37.76
C GLY A 22 20.73 -13.94 36.58
N GLU A 23 21.71 -14.70 36.10
CA GLU A 23 22.62 -14.30 35.00
C GLU A 23 21.88 -13.91 33.70
N ALA A 24 20.79 -14.60 33.37
CA ALA A 24 19.99 -14.29 32.19
C ALA A 24 19.36 -12.88 32.25
N GLU A 25 18.82 -12.53 33.42
CA GLU A 25 18.14 -11.26 33.63
C GLU A 25 19.14 -10.10 33.79
N LYS A 26 20.33 -10.36 34.38
CA LYS A 26 21.47 -9.42 34.32
C LYS A 26 21.84 -9.06 32.87
N ARG A 27 21.98 -10.06 31.99
CA ARG A 27 22.30 -9.85 30.57
C ARG A 27 21.21 -9.09 29.82
N ARG A 28 19.93 -9.31 30.16
CA ARG A 28 18.81 -8.57 29.60
C ARG A 28 18.89 -7.09 29.98
N LEU A 29 19.08 -6.79 31.26
CA LEU A 29 19.20 -5.41 31.75
C LEU A 29 20.44 -4.69 31.21
N GLN A 30 21.56 -5.41 31.08
CA GLN A 30 22.76 -4.88 30.43
C GLN A 30 22.46 -4.43 29.00
N ARG A 31 21.87 -5.31 28.18
CA ARG A 31 21.47 -4.96 26.81
C ARG A 31 20.49 -3.79 26.77
N LEU A 32 19.54 -3.73 27.70
CA LEU A 32 18.58 -2.64 27.76
C LEU A 32 19.27 -1.28 28.01
N ARG A 33 20.31 -1.25 28.85
CA ARG A 33 21.12 -0.05 29.10
C ARG A 33 22.00 0.32 27.91
N GLU A 34 22.65 -0.67 27.29
CA GLU A 34 23.51 -0.45 26.11
C GLU A 34 22.76 0.24 24.97
N PHE A 35 21.47 -0.08 24.78
CA PHE A 35 20.65 0.46 23.70
C PHE A 35 19.61 1.50 24.13
N ASN A 36 19.79 2.17 25.29
CA ASN A 36 18.88 3.21 25.80
C ASN A 36 17.39 2.80 25.76
N GLY A 37 17.08 1.55 26.11
CA GLY A 37 15.71 1.03 26.13
C GLY A 37 15.20 0.44 24.80
N ARG A 38 15.96 0.52 23.70
CA ARG A 38 15.57 -0.07 22.40
C ARG A 38 16.61 -1.08 21.88
N PRO A 39 16.68 -2.29 22.45
CA PRO A 39 17.56 -3.32 21.91
C PRO A 39 17.21 -3.60 20.44
N PRO A 40 18.21 -3.74 19.55
CA PRO A 40 17.97 -4.02 18.14
C PRO A 40 17.24 -5.35 18.00
N GLU A 41 16.22 -5.36 17.15
CA GLU A 41 15.47 -6.57 16.84
C GLU A 41 16.45 -7.60 16.26
N VAL A 42 16.55 -8.77 16.88
CA VAL A 42 17.38 -9.86 16.37
C VAL A 42 16.77 -10.28 15.04
N VAL A 43 17.30 -9.76 13.94
CA VAL A 43 16.95 -10.18 12.59
C VAL A 43 17.38 -11.64 12.49
N ARG A 44 16.44 -12.55 12.71
CA ARG A 44 16.67 -13.97 12.46
C ARG A 44 17.02 -14.07 10.97
N PRO A 45 18.10 -14.78 10.58
CA PRO A 45 18.33 -15.02 9.17
C PRO A 45 17.10 -15.73 8.63
N GLN A 46 16.36 -15.06 7.75
CA GLN A 46 15.24 -15.66 7.03
C GLN A 46 15.78 -16.92 6.37
N LYS A 47 15.11 -18.05 6.59
CA LYS A 47 15.43 -19.30 5.90
C LYS A 47 15.36 -18.99 4.40
N LEU A 48 16.37 -19.43 3.63
CA LEU A 48 16.40 -19.22 2.16
C LEU A 48 15.09 -19.63 1.45
N SER A 49 14.28 -20.50 2.08
CA SER A 49 12.95 -20.91 1.63
C SER A 49 11.94 -19.76 1.47
N GLU A 50 12.16 -18.59 2.08
CA GLU A 50 11.27 -17.41 1.95
C GLU A 50 11.70 -16.46 0.83
N ARG A 51 12.89 -16.65 0.25
CA ARG A 51 13.45 -15.75 -0.78
C ARG A 51 12.90 -16.04 -2.19
N SER A 52 12.19 -17.14 -2.37
CA SER A 52 11.61 -17.55 -3.65
C SER A 52 10.20 -16.99 -3.87
N LYS A 53 9.97 -15.71 -3.54
CA LYS A 53 8.93 -14.95 -4.24
C LYS A 53 9.57 -14.42 -5.51
N VAL A 54 9.72 -15.30 -6.49
CA VAL A 54 10.04 -14.88 -7.86
C VAL A 54 8.95 -13.86 -8.21
N LYS A 55 9.32 -12.58 -8.29
CA LYS A 55 8.46 -11.57 -8.88
C LYS A 55 8.17 -12.08 -10.28
N GLU A 56 6.96 -12.61 -10.50
CA GLU A 56 6.51 -12.99 -11.84
C GLU A 56 6.71 -11.75 -12.71
N GLN A 57 7.64 -11.84 -13.66
CA GLN A 57 7.75 -10.80 -14.66
C GLN A 57 6.45 -10.84 -15.45
N PRO A 58 5.79 -9.70 -15.68
CA PRO A 58 4.55 -9.68 -16.43
C PRO A 58 4.83 -10.28 -17.81
N ARG A 59 4.01 -11.27 -18.20
CA ARG A 59 4.11 -11.88 -19.53
C ARG A 59 3.92 -10.78 -20.56
N ARG A 60 4.73 -10.82 -21.63
CA ARG A 60 4.55 -9.90 -22.76
C ARG A 60 3.22 -10.23 -23.43
N LYS A 61 2.32 -9.24 -23.48
CA LYS A 61 1.02 -9.36 -24.15
C LYS A 61 1.22 -9.66 -25.62
N THR A 62 0.46 -10.62 -26.13
CA THR A 62 0.37 -10.90 -27.57
C THR A 62 -0.23 -9.71 -28.31
N GLN A 63 -0.03 -9.65 -29.62
CA GLN A 63 -0.61 -8.58 -30.45
C GLN A 63 -2.14 -8.58 -30.37
N ARG A 64 -2.77 -9.76 -30.32
CA ARG A 64 -4.22 -9.91 -30.15
C ARG A 64 -4.69 -9.34 -28.82
N GLU A 65 -4.04 -9.70 -27.70
CA GLU A 65 -4.39 -9.17 -26.37
C GLU A 65 -4.24 -7.64 -26.30
N GLN A 66 -3.23 -7.06 -26.98
CA GLN A 66 -3.06 -5.61 -27.05
C GLN A 66 -4.19 -4.93 -27.82
N LEU A 67 -4.66 -5.54 -28.92
CA LEU A 67 -5.79 -5.02 -29.69
C LEU A 67 -7.12 -5.16 -28.94
N GLU A 68 -7.32 -6.27 -28.22
CA GLU A 68 -8.50 -6.48 -27.35
C GLU A 68 -8.53 -5.45 -26.21
N GLU A 69 -7.39 -5.16 -25.58
CA GLU A 69 -7.29 -4.11 -24.55
C GLU A 69 -7.62 -2.72 -25.12
N LEU A 70 -7.10 -2.39 -26.30
CA LEU A 70 -7.42 -1.14 -26.98
C LEU A 70 -8.90 -1.06 -27.36
N PHE A 71 -9.50 -2.18 -27.80
CA PHE A 71 -10.92 -2.25 -28.10
C PHE A 71 -11.75 -1.92 -26.85
N GLN A 72 -11.46 -2.56 -25.72
CA GLN A 72 -12.16 -2.30 -24.45
C GLN A 72 -11.97 -0.85 -23.98
N ALA A 73 -10.78 -0.28 -24.15
CA ALA A 73 -10.53 1.11 -23.81
C ALA A 73 -11.43 2.08 -24.60
N ILE A 74 -11.57 1.87 -25.91
CA ILE A 74 -12.42 2.72 -26.76
C ILE A 74 -13.91 2.54 -26.44
N VAL A 75 -14.36 1.32 -26.10
CA VAL A 75 -15.73 1.11 -25.61
C VAL A 75 -15.98 1.94 -24.35
N GLY A 76 -15.04 1.90 -23.39
CA GLY A 76 -15.13 2.73 -22.18
C GLY A 76 -15.20 4.23 -22.50
N GLU A 77 -14.40 4.72 -23.46
CA GLU A 77 -14.48 6.12 -23.89
C GLU A 77 -15.85 6.49 -24.45
N ILE A 78 -16.51 5.60 -25.21
CA ILE A 78 -17.87 5.85 -25.73
C ILE A 78 -18.86 5.95 -24.58
N GLU A 79 -18.83 4.99 -23.64
CA GLU A 79 -19.72 4.99 -22.47
C GLU A 79 -19.55 6.25 -21.62
N GLU A 80 -18.31 6.71 -21.41
CA GLU A 80 -18.02 7.97 -20.71
C GLU A 80 -18.62 9.18 -21.42
N ARG A 81 -18.55 9.22 -22.76
CA ARG A 81 -19.07 10.33 -23.56
C ARG A 81 -20.60 10.35 -23.58
N GLU A 82 -21.23 9.18 -23.68
CA GLU A 82 -22.69 9.04 -23.56
C GLU A 82 -23.15 9.48 -22.17
N GLY A 83 -22.49 8.99 -21.11
CA GLY A 83 -22.76 9.39 -19.73
C GLY A 83 -22.63 10.89 -19.50
N PHE A 84 -21.56 11.51 -19.99
CA PHE A 84 -21.37 12.96 -19.93
C PHE A 84 -22.51 13.72 -20.61
N LEU A 85 -22.94 13.28 -21.80
CA LEU A 85 -24.03 13.95 -22.52
C LEU A 85 -25.35 13.84 -21.75
N ASP A 86 -25.62 12.68 -21.15
CA ASP A 86 -26.81 12.47 -20.34
C ASP A 86 -26.79 13.30 -19.05
N GLU A 87 -25.64 13.43 -18.39
CA GLU A 87 -25.46 14.37 -17.28
C GLU A 87 -25.74 15.81 -17.71
N MET A 88 -25.19 16.25 -18.85
CA MET A 88 -25.44 17.59 -19.37
C MET A 88 -26.90 17.82 -19.75
N ARG A 89 -27.58 16.80 -20.30
CA ARG A 89 -29.03 16.84 -20.57
C ARG A 89 -29.84 16.97 -19.27
N ALA A 90 -29.49 16.20 -18.24
CA ALA A 90 -30.13 16.28 -16.93
C ALA A 90 -29.98 17.69 -16.30
N HIS A 91 -28.87 18.37 -16.57
CA HIS A 91 -28.63 19.76 -16.15
C HIS A 91 -29.18 20.82 -17.12
N GLY A 92 -29.92 20.45 -18.17
CA GLY A 92 -30.50 21.39 -19.15
C GLY A 92 -29.47 22.06 -20.06
N ARG A 93 -28.27 21.48 -20.19
CA ARG A 93 -27.16 21.99 -21.02
C ARG A 93 -26.81 21.06 -22.19
N GLY A 94 -27.57 20.00 -22.41
CA GLY A 94 -27.33 18.99 -23.45
C GLY A 94 -27.09 19.57 -24.83
N ASP A 95 -27.95 20.48 -25.28
CA ASP A 95 -27.89 21.10 -26.62
C ASP A 95 -26.55 21.78 -26.93
N ARG A 96 -25.85 22.30 -25.91
CA ARG A 96 -24.54 22.95 -26.09
C ARG A 96 -23.44 21.97 -26.46
N TYR A 97 -23.55 20.72 -26.00
CA TYR A 97 -22.51 19.70 -26.13
C TYR A 97 -22.90 18.59 -27.10
N GLU A 98 -24.18 18.42 -27.39
CA GLU A 98 -24.71 17.27 -28.14
C GLU A 98 -24.03 17.07 -29.50
N HIS A 99 -23.86 18.13 -30.29
CA HIS A 99 -23.24 17.98 -31.61
C HIS A 99 -21.77 17.55 -31.52
N ALA A 100 -21.00 18.16 -30.63
CA ALA A 100 -19.59 17.84 -30.44
C ALA A 100 -19.40 16.42 -29.91
N ILE A 101 -20.15 16.05 -28.87
CA ILE A 101 -20.04 14.73 -28.24
C ILE A 101 -20.50 13.61 -29.19
N ARG A 102 -21.58 13.83 -29.97
CA ARG A 102 -22.01 12.86 -30.99
C ARG A 102 -20.95 12.67 -32.08
N ALA A 103 -20.25 13.73 -32.48
CA ALA A 103 -19.16 13.63 -33.45
C ALA A 103 -17.98 12.81 -32.90
N GLU A 104 -17.60 13.04 -31.65
CA GLU A 104 -16.56 12.26 -30.96
C GLU A 104 -16.96 10.78 -30.82
N ILE A 105 -18.21 10.48 -30.43
CA ILE A 105 -18.72 9.10 -30.37
C ILE A 105 -18.65 8.45 -31.75
N ALA A 106 -19.07 9.14 -32.82
CA ALA A 106 -18.99 8.60 -34.17
C ALA A 106 -17.54 8.30 -34.60
N GLU A 107 -16.59 9.15 -34.23
CA GLU A 107 -15.16 8.90 -34.47
C GLU A 107 -14.69 7.63 -33.73
N ARG A 108 -15.04 7.47 -32.45
CA ARG A 108 -14.67 6.30 -31.64
C ARG A 108 -15.32 5.01 -32.16
N VAL A 109 -16.57 5.05 -32.60
CA VAL A 109 -17.24 3.92 -33.25
C VAL A 109 -16.52 3.50 -34.53
N ASN A 110 -16.05 4.47 -35.34
CA ASN A 110 -15.26 4.14 -36.54
C ASN A 110 -13.92 3.49 -36.20
N GLN A 111 -13.27 3.93 -35.12
CA GLN A 111 -12.05 3.28 -34.62
C GLN A 111 -12.32 1.85 -34.15
N LEU A 112 -13.43 1.60 -33.43
CA LEU A 112 -13.84 0.24 -33.03
C LEU A 112 -14.04 -0.68 -34.22
N ARG A 113 -14.72 -0.20 -35.28
CA ARG A 113 -14.91 -1.00 -36.51
C ARG A 113 -13.57 -1.41 -37.13
N GLY A 114 -12.62 -0.47 -37.22
CA GLY A 114 -11.29 -0.77 -37.73
C GLY A 114 -10.48 -1.74 -36.85
N LEU A 115 -10.70 -1.75 -35.53
CA LEU A 115 -10.09 -2.72 -34.62
C LEU A 115 -10.74 -4.10 -34.72
N ASP A 116 -12.07 -4.15 -34.81
CA ASP A 116 -12.83 -5.38 -34.99
C ASP A 116 -12.43 -6.11 -36.27
N GLU A 117 -12.32 -5.38 -37.39
CA GLU A 117 -11.83 -5.93 -38.66
C GLU A 117 -10.42 -6.53 -38.52
N ARG A 118 -9.52 -5.84 -37.80
CA ARG A 118 -8.14 -6.33 -37.57
C ARG A 118 -8.11 -7.55 -36.66
N LEU A 119 -8.94 -7.60 -35.62
CA LEU A 119 -9.07 -8.73 -34.71
C LEU A 119 -9.65 -9.96 -35.41
N ASN A 120 -10.62 -9.76 -36.31
CA ASN A 120 -11.24 -10.82 -37.09
C ASN A 120 -10.34 -11.34 -38.22
N ALA A 121 -9.37 -10.54 -38.68
CA ALA A 121 -8.40 -10.92 -39.70
C ALA A 121 -7.16 -11.66 -39.14
N MET A 122 -7.04 -11.80 -37.81
CA MET A 122 -5.98 -12.56 -37.12
C MET A 122 -6.40 -14.00 -36.82
#